data_AF-A0AAW7VVV9-F1
#
_entry.id   AF-A0AAW7VVV9-F1
#
_cell.length_a   1.000
_cell.length_b   1.000
_cell.length_c   1.000
_cell.angle_alpha   90.00
_cell.angle_beta   90.00
_cell.angle_gamma   90.00
#
_symmetry.space_group_name_H-M   'P 1'
#
loop_
_entity.id
_entity.type
_entity.pdbx_description
1 polymer ?
#
loop_
_entity_poly.entity_id
_entity_poly.type
_entity_poly.pdbx_seq_one_letter_code
_entity_poly.pdbx_strand_id
1 'polypeptide(L)' 'MSRNKGCMFSRIINEGDPQDQEAIHNLLNSTKSNTDIARDFTEAGHPMSEHAVRRHRKSDCSCGWL' A
#
# COMPACT_ATOMS: atom_id res chain seq x y z
N MET A 1 -9.34 13.98 14.99
CA MET A 1 -7.87 13.86 14.83
C MET A 1 -7.59 12.60 14.00
N SER A 2 -7.29 12.77 12.70
CA SER A 2 -7.10 11.65 11.77
C SER A 2 -5.81 10.88 12.10
N ARG A 3 -5.94 9.68 12.68
CA ARG A 3 -4.85 8.82 13.16
C ARG A 3 -4.19 7.99 12.05
N ASN A 4 -4.01 8.54 10.85
CA ASN A 4 -3.44 7.79 9.71
C ASN A 4 -2.30 8.54 8.97
N LYS A 5 -1.54 9.40 9.66
CA LYS A 5 -0.43 10.15 9.06
C LYS A 5 0.84 9.32 8.75
N GLY A 6 0.94 8.08 9.22
CA GLY A 6 2.19 7.30 9.14
C GLY A 6 2.32 6.40 7.92
N CYS A 7 1.21 5.81 7.47
CA CYS A 7 1.28 4.69 6.55
C CYS A 7 1.48 5.13 5.09
N MET A 8 2.54 4.61 4.44
CA MET A 8 2.83 4.87 3.02
C MET A 8 1.66 4.49 2.09
N PHE A 9 1.01 3.34 2.28
CA PHE A 9 -0.21 3.01 1.51
C PHE A 9 -1.34 4.01 1.71
N SER A 10 -1.55 4.50 2.93
CA SER A 10 -2.58 5.51 3.18
C SER A 10 -2.23 6.84 2.53
N ARG A 11 -0.93 7.19 2.41
CA ARG A 11 -0.51 8.36 1.63
C ARG A 11 -0.79 8.17 0.15
N ILE A 12 -0.36 7.05 -0.44
CA ILE A 12 -0.56 6.75 -1.87
C ILE A 12 -2.07 6.71 -2.20
N ILE A 13 -2.88 6.02 -1.39
CA ILE A 13 -4.34 5.95 -1.56
C ILE A 13 -4.97 7.35 -1.42
N ASN A 14 -4.56 8.16 -0.45
CA ASN A 14 -5.14 9.50 -0.27
C ASN A 14 -4.65 10.54 -1.30
N GLU A 15 -3.48 10.33 -1.91
CA GLU A 15 -2.90 11.19 -2.94
C GLU A 15 -3.43 10.86 -4.33
N GLY A 16 -3.83 9.60 -4.57
CA GLY A 16 -4.41 9.13 -5.82
C GLY A 16 -5.87 9.55 -6.01
N ASP A 17 -6.29 9.60 -7.26
CA ASP A 17 -7.69 9.81 -7.62
C ASP A 17 -8.56 8.57 -7.29
N PRO A 18 -9.91 8.64 -7.38
CA PRO A 18 -10.75 7.50 -7.06
C PRO A 18 -10.45 6.22 -7.86
N GLN A 19 -9.89 6.35 -9.08
CA GLN A 19 -9.55 5.21 -9.94
C GLN A 19 -8.24 4.57 -9.46
N ASP A 20 -7.25 5.37 -9.08
CA ASP A 20 -6.01 4.91 -8.46
C ASP A 20 -6.28 4.20 -7.13
N GLN A 21 -7.20 4.74 -6.31
CA GLN A 21 -7.61 4.12 -5.06
C GLN A 21 -8.19 2.72 -5.30
N GLU A 22 -9.10 2.60 -6.26
CA GLU A 22 -9.70 1.32 -6.63
C GLU A 22 -8.66 0.34 -7.18
N ALA A 23 -7.73 0.82 -8.03
CA ALA A 23 -6.64 0.02 -8.56
C ALA A 23 -5.72 -0.54 -7.45
N ILE A 24 -5.37 0.29 -6.47
CA ILE A 24 -4.55 -0.12 -5.31
C ILE A 24 -5.30 -1.13 -4.45
N HIS A 25 -6.59 -0.90 -4.20
CA HIS A 25 -7.41 -1.84 -3.45
C HIS A 25 -7.54 -3.19 -4.17
N ASN A 26 -7.75 -3.17 -5.49
CA ASN A 26 -7.79 -4.38 -6.31
C ASN A 26 -6.44 -5.11 -6.32
N LEU A 27 -5.34 -4.38 -6.42
CA LEU A 27 -3.99 -4.94 -6.39
C LEU A 27 -3.69 -5.61 -5.05
N LEU A 28 -4.01 -4.96 -3.93
CA LEU A 28 -3.84 -5.52 -2.57
C LEU A 28 -4.73 -6.74 -2.30
N ASN A 29 -5.91 -6.80 -2.91
CA ASN A 29 -6.82 -7.95 -2.79
C ASN A 29 -6.60 -9.03 -3.86
N SER A 30 -5.71 -8.80 -4.82
CA SER A 30 -5.45 -9.74 -5.93
C SER A 30 -4.77 -11.03 -5.47
N THR A 31 -4.77 -12.05 -6.32
CA THR A 31 -4.02 -13.29 -6.09
C THR A 31 -2.51 -13.15 -6.31
N LYS A 32 -2.02 -11.96 -6.72
CA LYS A 32 -0.59 -11.71 -6.91
C LYS A 32 0.18 -11.92 -5.61
N SER A 33 1.44 -12.31 -5.76
CA SER A 33 2.35 -12.42 -4.62
C SER A 33 2.62 -11.03 -4.03
N ASN A 34 2.92 -10.98 -2.73
CA ASN A 34 3.26 -9.72 -2.08
C ASN A 34 4.51 -9.08 -2.68
N THR A 35 5.45 -9.91 -3.15
CA THR A 35 6.68 -9.47 -3.82
C THR A 35 6.39 -8.80 -5.15
N ASP A 36 5.49 -9.36 -5.96
CA ASP A 36 5.10 -8.76 -7.23
C ASP A 36 4.37 -7.44 -7.01
N ILE A 37 3.46 -7.37 -6.04
CA ILE A 37 2.77 -6.12 -5.68
C ILE A 37 3.80 -5.06 -5.23
N ALA A 38 4.78 -5.43 -4.39
CA ALA A 38 5.82 -4.51 -3.95
C ALA A 38 6.68 -4.00 -5.12
N ARG A 39 6.97 -4.87 -6.09
CA ARG A 39 7.66 -4.49 -7.33
C ARG A 39 6.82 -3.51 -8.14
N ASP A 40 5.54 -3.80 -8.38
CA ASP A 40 4.63 -2.95 -9.15
C ASP A 40 4.56 -1.53 -8.53
N PHE A 41 4.47 -1.42 -7.20
CA PHE A 41 4.55 -0.11 -6.51
C PHE A 41 5.90 0.58 -6.71
N THR A 42 7.00 -0.17 -6.60
CA THR A 42 8.35 0.37 -6.75
C THR A 42 8.60 0.86 -8.18
N GLU A 43 8.12 0.13 -9.19
CA GLU A 43 8.17 0.50 -10.60
C GLU A 43 7.31 1.74 -10.90
N ALA A 44 6.19 1.91 -10.19
CA ALA A 44 5.37 3.12 -10.23
C ALA A 44 5.99 4.32 -9.47
N GLY A 45 7.20 4.18 -8.91
CA GLY A 45 7.89 5.26 -8.19
C GLY A 45 7.58 5.33 -6.69
N HIS A 46 6.86 4.34 -6.15
CA HIS A 46 6.55 4.22 -4.73
C HIS A 46 7.36 3.07 -4.11
N PRO A 47 8.59 3.32 -3.61
CA PRO A 47 9.45 2.28 -3.09
C PRO A 47 8.76 1.50 -1.96
N MET A 48 8.50 0.22 -2.19
CA MET A 48 7.70 -0.63 -1.32
C MET A 48 8.40 -1.97 -1.06
N SER A 49 8.30 -2.47 0.17
CA SER A 49 8.80 -3.82 0.50
C SER A 49 7.66 -4.84 0.53
N GLU A 50 7.99 -6.09 0.23
CA GLU A 50 7.09 -7.25 0.40
C GLU A 50 6.46 -7.26 1.80
N HIS A 51 7.28 -6.96 2.82
CA HIS A 51 6.84 -6.91 4.20
C HIS A 51 5.72 -5.88 4.41
N ALA A 52 5.85 -4.69 3.83
CA ALA A 52 4.84 -3.64 3.93
C ALA A 52 3.52 -4.08 3.26
N VAL A 53 3.59 -4.64 2.05
CA VAL A 53 2.41 -5.19 1.34
C VAL A 53 1.74 -6.26 2.20
N ARG A 54 2.50 -7.21 2.72
CA ARG A 54 1.98 -8.33 3.53
C ARG A 54 1.27 -7.84 4.80
N ARG A 55 1.83 -6.86 5.50
CA ARG A 55 1.23 -6.26 6.70
C ARG A 55 -0.08 -5.55 6.36
N HIS A 56 -0.12 -4.86 5.21
CA HIS A 56 -1.34 -4.23 4.70
C HIS A 56 -2.45 -5.22 4.36
N ARG A 57 -2.14 -6.30 3.65
CA ARG A 57 -3.11 -7.34 3.32
C ARG A 57 -3.68 -8.03 4.56
N LYS A 58 -2.87 -8.13 5.62
CA LYS A 58 -3.30 -8.67 6.92
C LYS A 58 -4.01 -7.63 7.81
N SER A 59 -4.15 -6.38 7.35
CA SER A 59 -4.68 -5.25 8.14
C SER A 59 -3.94 -5.01 9.46
N ASP A 60 -2.68 -5.43 9.55
CA ASP A 60 -1.80 -5.31 10.72
C ASP A 60 -0.61 -4.39 10.38
N CYS A 61 -0.87 -3.30 9.64
CA CYS A 61 0.16 -2.32 9.36
C CYS A 61 0.46 -1.48 10.62
N SER A 62 1.68 -1.62 11.13
CA SER A 62 2.27 -0.78 12.18
C SER A 62 3.06 0.39 11.60
N CYS A 63 2.81 0.78 10.35
CA CYS A 63 3.60 1.72 9.56
C CYS A 63 3.48 3.18 10.04
N GLY A 64 3.19 3.40 11.33
CA GLY A 64 3.19 4.68 12.03
C GLY A 64 4.32 4.83 13.05
N TRP A 65 5.38 4.05 12.96
CA TRP A 65 6.61 4.25 13.74
C TRP A 65 7.80 4.32 12.78
N LEU A 66 8.07 5.52 12.26
CA LEU A 66 9.36 6.15 12.02
C LEU A 66 9.12 7.60 11.59
#